data_AF-A0A371DHQ2-F1
#
_entry.id   AF-A0A371DHQ2-F1
#
_cell.length_a   1.000
_cell.length_b   1.000
_cell.length_c   1.000
_cell.angle_alpha   90.00
_cell.angle_beta   90.00
_cell.angle_gamma   90.00
#
_symmetry.space_group_name_H-M   'P 1'
#
loop_
_entity.id
_entity.type
_entity.pdbx_description
1 polymer ?
#
loop_
_entity_poly.entity_id
_entity_poly.type
_entity_poly.pdbx_seq_one_letter_code
_entity_poly.pdbx_strand_id
1 'polypeptide(L)'
;MSVGKSWFDHTFASRQSTEQLLRPDLESGLLSQHDFDLAVAFLPGYHRYLPYVHSVLWGAAAGYGLYRFKPKIPFPTTIVGVSAVSGYGFGLVHYFHEHRNFARQLEDRQAFLLVLENVNKRLGNPNRLFPQLDNNRILERIMKRKQESGEYLAPGVELVGDSSTESVAMTDGSTPAPKATEDASSSRPKSVWEAIREANAQNTGKRSSWDELRQRYERERVSERVHVQSQGSMPSDLEDPRVTAQAEFDAILEAERKAARG
;
A
#
# COMPACT_ATOMS: atom_id res chain seq x y z
N MET A 1 6.84 -2.86 21.99
CA MET A 1 6.20 -3.67 20.93
C MET A 1 6.88 -3.33 19.62
N SER A 2 7.12 -4.28 18.71
CA SER A 2 7.70 -3.93 17.41
C SER A 2 6.73 -3.04 16.64
N VAL A 3 7.25 -1.99 15.99
CA VAL A 3 6.46 -1.04 15.18
C VAL A 3 5.62 -1.80 14.14
N GLY A 4 6.19 -2.86 13.54
CA GLY A 4 5.50 -3.73 12.60
C GLY A 4 4.26 -4.42 13.17
N LYS A 5 4.31 -4.95 14.40
CA LYS A 5 3.13 -5.63 14.99
C LYS A 5 1.97 -4.66 15.17
N SER A 6 2.25 -3.47 15.70
CA SER A 6 1.22 -2.44 15.90
C SER A 6 0.58 -2.04 14.57
N TRP A 7 1.40 -1.88 13.52
CA TRP A 7 0.90 -1.56 12.18
C TRP A 7 -0.02 -2.66 11.64
N PHE A 8 0.38 -3.93 11.70
CA PHE A 8 -0.47 -5.04 11.23
C PHE A 8 -1.81 -5.11 11.97
N ASP A 9 -1.77 -4.96 13.29
CA ASP A 9 -2.96 -5.06 14.12
C ASP A 9 -3.98 -3.95 13.78
N HIS A 10 -3.52 -2.73 13.52
CA HIS A 10 -4.37 -1.59 13.16
C HIS A 10 -4.83 -1.62 11.70
N THR A 11 -3.93 -1.94 10.77
CA THR A 11 -4.23 -1.89 9.33
C THR A 11 -5.23 -2.98 8.93
N PHE A 12 -5.11 -4.17 9.50
CA PHE A 12 -5.96 -5.32 9.15
C PHE A 12 -6.94 -5.65 10.27
N ALA A 13 -7.60 -4.64 10.83
CA ALA A 13 -8.47 -4.81 12.00
C ALA A 13 -9.71 -5.68 11.72
N SER A 14 -10.21 -5.64 10.48
CA SER A 14 -11.40 -6.39 10.07
C SER A 14 -11.21 -7.06 8.71
N ARG A 15 -12.03 -8.08 8.45
CA ARG A 15 -12.06 -8.78 7.16
C ARG A 15 -12.37 -7.83 6.01
N GLN A 16 -13.39 -6.98 6.16
CA GLN A 16 -13.77 -6.01 5.13
C GLN A 16 -12.66 -5.01 4.83
N SER A 17 -11.97 -4.51 5.86
CA SER A 17 -10.83 -3.60 5.67
C SER A 17 -9.68 -4.31 4.97
N THR A 18 -9.41 -5.56 5.32
CA THR A 18 -8.38 -6.38 4.67
C THR A 18 -8.70 -6.60 3.19
N GLU A 19 -9.95 -6.97 2.87
CA GLU A 19 -10.41 -7.14 1.49
C GLU A 19 -10.28 -5.84 0.70
N GLN A 20 -10.70 -4.70 1.25
CA GLN A 20 -10.59 -3.39 0.59
C GLN A 20 -9.14 -2.99 0.32
N LEU A 21 -8.22 -3.25 1.25
CA LEU A 21 -6.81 -2.88 1.10
C LEU A 21 -6.06 -3.77 0.11
N LEU A 22 -6.42 -5.06 0.03
CA LEU A 22 -5.76 -6.04 -0.84
C LEU A 22 -6.38 -6.14 -2.23
N ARG A 23 -7.67 -5.79 -2.40
CA ARG A 23 -8.39 -5.90 -3.67
C ARG A 23 -7.70 -5.22 -4.86
N PRO A 24 -7.12 -4.00 -4.75
CA PRO A 24 -6.39 -3.40 -5.86
C PRO A 24 -5.18 -4.23 -6.33
N ASP A 25 -4.53 -4.97 -5.43
CA ASP A 25 -3.39 -5.82 -5.79
C ASP A 25 -3.80 -7.19 -6.34
N LEU A 26 -5.02 -7.62 -6.03
CA LEU A 26 -5.66 -8.77 -6.68
C LEU A 26 -6.08 -8.41 -8.11
N GLU A 27 -6.71 -7.25 -8.31
CA GLU A 27 -7.14 -6.77 -9.62
C GLU A 27 -5.95 -6.50 -10.56
N SER A 28 -4.81 -6.09 -10.02
CA SER A 28 -3.56 -5.94 -10.78
C SER A 28 -2.91 -7.27 -11.18
N GLY A 29 -3.39 -8.38 -10.62
CA GLY A 29 -2.80 -9.70 -10.80
C GLY A 29 -1.49 -9.90 -10.04
N LEU A 30 -1.08 -8.96 -9.18
CA LEU A 30 0.11 -9.10 -8.34
C LEU A 30 -0.11 -10.15 -7.24
N LEU A 31 -1.33 -10.22 -6.70
CA LEU A 31 -1.75 -11.20 -5.70
C LEU A 31 -2.62 -12.28 -6.34
N SER A 32 -2.28 -13.55 -6.11
CA SER A 32 -3.13 -14.69 -6.51
C SER A 32 -4.45 -14.66 -5.75
N GLN A 33 -5.55 -15.11 -6.39
CA GLN A 33 -6.86 -15.26 -5.74
C GLN A 33 -6.75 -16.15 -4.49
N HIS A 34 -5.94 -17.22 -4.56
CA HIS A 34 -5.69 -18.13 -3.45
C HIS A 34 -5.05 -17.41 -2.25
N ASP A 35 -3.97 -16.67 -2.52
CA ASP A 35 -3.23 -15.92 -1.50
C ASP A 35 -4.08 -14.79 -0.89
N PHE A 36 -4.96 -14.17 -1.69
CA PHE A 36 -5.93 -13.20 -1.21
C PHE A 36 -6.92 -13.81 -0.23
N ASP A 37 -7.55 -14.94 -0.57
CA ASP A 37 -8.53 -15.60 0.30
C ASP A 37 -7.89 -16.06 1.62
N LEU A 38 -6.66 -16.61 1.54
CA LEU A 38 -5.86 -16.96 2.71
C LEU A 38 -5.55 -15.73 3.58
N ALA A 39 -5.11 -14.63 2.97
CA ALA A 39 -4.75 -13.41 3.69
C ALA A 39 -5.97 -12.78 4.38
N VAL A 40 -7.12 -12.74 3.69
CA VAL A 40 -8.38 -12.21 4.22
C VAL A 40 -8.90 -13.05 5.39
N ALA A 41 -8.73 -14.37 5.35
CA ALA A 41 -9.10 -15.25 6.44
C ALA A 41 -8.11 -15.18 7.61
N PHE A 42 -6.81 -15.09 7.32
CA PHE A 42 -5.75 -15.14 8.32
C PHE A 42 -5.56 -13.81 9.04
N LEU A 43 -5.34 -12.70 8.31
CA LEU A 43 -4.87 -11.42 8.88
C LEU A 43 -5.73 -10.88 10.02
N PRO A 44 -7.06 -10.73 9.91
CA PRO A 44 -7.93 -10.30 11.02
C PRO A 44 -8.23 -11.43 12.02
N GLY A 45 -7.56 -12.57 11.93
CA GLY A 45 -7.88 -13.79 12.65
C GLY A 45 -7.59 -13.78 14.15
N TYR A 46 -8.09 -14.81 14.82
CA TYR A 46 -8.03 -14.95 16.28
C TYR A 46 -6.59 -15.05 16.84
N HIS A 47 -5.62 -15.40 15.99
CA HIS A 47 -4.25 -15.66 16.39
C HIS A 47 -3.61 -14.46 17.11
N ARG A 48 -4.06 -13.23 16.85
CA ARG A 48 -3.63 -12.00 17.53
C ARG A 48 -3.87 -12.03 19.05
N TYR A 49 -4.90 -12.75 19.47
CA TYR A 49 -5.31 -12.85 20.86
C TYR A 49 -4.68 -14.03 21.59
N LEU A 50 -4.00 -14.94 20.88
CA LEU A 50 -3.39 -16.14 21.47
C LEU A 50 -2.48 -15.85 22.67
N PRO A 51 -1.57 -14.85 22.64
CA PRO A 51 -0.73 -14.55 23.81
C PRO A 51 -1.55 -14.17 25.05
N TYR A 52 -2.65 -13.43 24.87
CA TYR A 52 -3.52 -13.01 25.96
C TYR A 52 -4.38 -14.16 26.47
N VAL A 53 -4.97 -14.94 25.57
CA VAL A 53 -5.78 -16.12 25.92
C VAL A 53 -4.94 -17.13 26.70
N HIS A 54 -3.71 -17.43 26.24
CA HIS A 54 -2.82 -18.32 26.98
C HIS A 54 -2.39 -17.73 28.32
N SER A 55 -2.09 -16.43 28.40
CA SER A 55 -1.78 -15.78 29.69
C SER A 55 -2.91 -15.94 30.71
N VAL A 56 -4.16 -15.69 30.29
CA VAL A 56 -5.35 -15.86 31.15
C VAL A 56 -5.55 -17.33 31.53
N LEU A 57 -5.43 -18.26 30.58
CA LEU A 57 -5.61 -19.70 30.84
C LEU A 57 -4.56 -20.24 31.82
N TRP A 58 -3.28 -19.90 31.65
CA TRP A 58 -2.21 -20.34 32.54
C TRP A 58 -2.28 -19.67 33.92
N GLY A 59 -2.68 -18.39 33.98
CA GLY A 59 -2.95 -17.71 35.24
C GLY A 59 -4.12 -18.34 35.99
N ALA A 60 -5.23 -18.62 35.30
CA ALA A 60 -6.41 -19.26 35.87
C ALA A 60 -6.10 -20.70 36.32
N ALA A 61 -5.36 -21.48 35.54
CA ALA A 61 -4.94 -22.83 35.89
C ALA A 61 -4.08 -22.85 37.17
N ALA A 62 -3.10 -21.94 37.27
CA ALA A 62 -2.28 -21.80 38.47
C ALA A 62 -3.10 -21.35 39.70
N GLY A 63 -3.98 -20.36 39.52
CA GLY A 63 -4.89 -19.90 40.57
C GLY A 63 -5.82 -21.01 41.07
N TYR A 64 -6.39 -21.80 40.15
CA TYR A 64 -7.21 -22.96 40.47
C TYR A 64 -6.42 -24.04 41.21
N GLY A 65 -5.18 -24.31 40.79
CA GLY A 65 -4.28 -25.21 41.51
C GLY A 65 -4.02 -24.76 42.95
N LEU A 66 -3.69 -23.50 43.16
CA LEU A 66 -3.48 -22.93 44.50
C LEU A 66 -4.76 -23.02 45.36
N TYR A 67 -5.92 -22.71 44.77
CA TYR A 67 -7.21 -22.84 45.46
C TYR A 67 -7.50 -24.28 45.88
N ARG A 68 -7.26 -25.24 44.98
CA ARG A 68 -7.58 -26.66 45.19
C ARG A 68 -6.65 -27.36 46.17
N PHE A 69 -5.36 -27.00 46.18
CA PHE A 69 -4.35 -27.64 47.03
C PHE A 69 -4.09 -26.90 48.35
N LYS A 70 -4.71 -25.74 48.56
CA LYS A 70 -4.69 -24.95 49.82
C LYS A 70 -3.31 -24.95 50.48
N PRO A 71 -2.28 -24.39 49.82
CA PRO A 71 -0.96 -24.33 50.43
C PRO A 71 -1.07 -23.62 51.78
N LYS A 72 -0.32 -24.12 52.78
CA LYS A 72 -0.26 -23.50 54.13
C LYS A 72 0.34 -22.10 54.13
N ILE A 73 0.83 -21.64 52.97
CA ILE A 73 1.44 -20.33 52.74
C ILE A 73 0.35 -19.40 52.18
N PRO A 74 0.23 -18.15 52.67
CA PRO A 74 -0.72 -17.19 52.13
C PRO A 74 -0.52 -17.04 50.62
N PHE A 75 -1.63 -17.05 49.88
CA PHE A 75 -1.71 -17.06 48.41
C PHE A 75 -0.56 -16.29 47.75
N PRO A 76 0.47 -16.99 47.21
CA PRO A 76 1.59 -16.32 46.59
C PRO A 76 1.15 -15.84 45.20
N THR A 77 0.67 -14.59 45.14
CA THR A 77 0.30 -13.90 43.89
C THR A 77 1.44 -13.92 42.86
N THR A 78 2.67 -14.05 43.33
CA THR A 78 3.88 -14.25 42.52
C THR A 78 3.81 -15.50 41.65
N ILE A 79 3.29 -16.63 42.15
CA ILE A 79 3.19 -17.88 41.36
C ILE A 79 2.20 -17.71 40.21
N VAL A 80 1.05 -17.06 40.48
CA VAL A 80 0.05 -16.77 39.44
C VAL A 80 0.61 -15.82 38.40
N GLY A 81 1.33 -14.77 38.83
CA GLY A 81 1.98 -13.82 37.94
C GLY A 81 3.03 -14.48 37.05
N VAL A 82 3.92 -15.30 37.62
CA VAL A 82 4.94 -16.03 36.85
C VAL A 82 4.29 -17.00 35.86
N SER A 83 3.26 -17.74 36.28
CA SER A 83 2.50 -18.64 35.38
C SER A 83 1.87 -17.89 34.20
N ALA A 84 1.26 -16.72 34.46
CA ALA A 84 0.66 -15.90 33.40
C ALA A 84 1.71 -15.41 32.38
N VAL A 85 2.89 -14.98 32.86
CA VAL A 85 4.01 -14.58 31.98
C VAL A 85 4.52 -15.77 31.15
N SER A 86 4.64 -16.97 31.76
CA SER A 86 4.99 -18.18 31.03
C SER A 86 3.95 -18.54 29.96
N GLY A 87 2.66 -18.40 30.29
CA GLY A 87 1.56 -18.59 29.35
C GLY A 87 1.62 -17.62 28.16
N TYR A 88 1.94 -16.35 28.42
CA TYR A 88 2.16 -15.37 27.35
C TYR A 88 3.29 -15.79 26.41
N GLY A 89 4.42 -16.28 26.96
CA GLY A 89 5.53 -16.80 26.17
C GLY A 89 5.12 -17.98 25.27
N PHE A 90 4.34 -18.92 25.80
CA PHE A 90 3.80 -20.04 25.01
C PHE A 90 2.86 -19.56 23.90
N GLY A 91 2.00 -18.59 24.19
CA GLY A 91 1.12 -18.00 23.19
C GLY A 91 1.87 -17.25 22.08
N LEU A 92 3.03 -16.65 22.37
CA LEU A 92 3.91 -16.11 21.31
C LEU A 92 4.48 -17.21 20.41
N VAL A 93 4.91 -18.34 20.95
CA VAL A 93 5.39 -19.48 20.14
C VAL A 93 4.28 -19.97 19.20
N HIS A 94 3.06 -20.11 19.71
CA HIS A 94 1.91 -20.49 18.89
C HIS A 94 1.57 -19.43 17.84
N TYR A 95 1.61 -18.15 18.20
CA TYR A 95 1.43 -17.03 17.27
C TYR A 95 2.44 -17.09 16.11
N PHE A 96 3.73 -17.33 16.40
CA PHE A 96 4.76 -17.48 15.37
C PHE A 96 4.57 -18.75 14.54
N HIS A 97 4.10 -19.83 15.15
CA HIS A 97 3.80 -21.07 14.45
C HIS A 97 2.69 -20.87 13.41
N GLU A 98 1.61 -20.19 13.78
CA GLU A 98 0.50 -19.85 12.87
C GLU A 98 0.97 -18.96 11.71
N HIS A 99 1.76 -17.92 11.99
CA HIS A 99 2.34 -17.07 10.94
C HIS A 99 3.25 -17.85 10.00
N ARG A 100 4.03 -18.80 10.52
CA ARG A 100 4.90 -19.65 9.72
C ARG A 100 4.08 -20.61 8.86
N ASN A 101 2.96 -21.13 9.36
CA ASN A 101 2.07 -22.00 8.60
C ASN A 101 1.35 -21.22 7.50
N PHE A 102 0.83 -20.03 7.81
CA PHE A 102 0.28 -19.11 6.81
C PHE A 102 1.29 -18.81 5.71
N ALA A 103 2.51 -18.40 6.08
CA ALA A 103 3.57 -18.14 5.11
C ALA A 103 3.87 -19.37 4.24
N ARG A 104 3.78 -20.59 4.79
CA ARG A 104 3.97 -21.83 4.03
C ARG A 104 2.87 -22.13 3.03
N GLN A 105 1.65 -21.70 3.31
CA GLN A 105 0.49 -21.92 2.45
C GLN A 105 0.43 -20.93 1.27
N LEU A 106 1.06 -19.76 1.40
CA LEU A 106 1.14 -18.80 0.31
C LEU A 106 1.89 -19.38 -0.91
N GLU A 107 1.28 -19.22 -2.09
CA GLU A 107 1.87 -19.58 -3.38
C GLU A 107 3.09 -18.71 -3.68
N ASP A 108 2.98 -17.39 -3.50
CA ASP A 108 4.08 -16.46 -3.69
C ASP A 108 4.29 -15.51 -2.51
N ARG A 109 5.11 -15.97 -1.56
CA ARG A 109 5.51 -15.16 -0.39
C ARG A 109 6.14 -13.83 -0.76
N GLN A 110 6.90 -13.77 -1.86
CA GLN A 110 7.60 -12.54 -2.24
C GLN A 110 6.61 -11.51 -2.81
N ALA A 111 5.66 -11.96 -3.63
CA ALA A 111 4.58 -11.11 -4.11
C ALA A 111 3.74 -10.58 -2.95
N PHE A 112 3.39 -11.44 -1.98
CA PHE A 112 2.63 -11.02 -0.80
C PHE A 112 3.33 -9.94 0.04
N LEU A 113 4.64 -10.03 0.23
CA LEU A 113 5.40 -8.99 0.94
C LEU A 113 5.38 -7.64 0.20
N LEU A 114 5.44 -7.68 -1.13
CA LEU A 114 5.38 -6.49 -1.98
C LEU A 114 3.99 -5.84 -1.95
N VAL A 115 2.93 -6.66 -1.91
CA VAL A 115 1.54 -6.24 -1.68
C VAL A 115 1.40 -5.51 -0.34
N LEU A 116 1.95 -6.07 0.74
CA LEU A 116 1.92 -5.41 2.06
C LEU A 116 2.65 -4.06 2.06
N GLU A 117 3.75 -3.97 1.32
CA GLU A 117 4.48 -2.71 1.15
C GLU A 117 3.65 -1.69 0.34
N ASN A 118 2.96 -2.13 -0.73
CA ASN A 118 2.04 -1.28 -1.49
C ASN A 118 0.88 -0.77 -0.62
N VAL A 119 0.31 -1.63 0.23
CA VAL A 119 -0.70 -1.23 1.22
C VAL A 119 -0.13 -0.19 2.17
N ASN A 120 1.07 -0.41 2.72
CA ASN A 120 1.71 0.54 3.63
C ASN A 120 1.94 1.91 2.95
N LYS A 121 2.37 1.91 1.69
CA LYS A 121 2.53 3.12 0.87
C LYS A 121 1.20 3.82 0.61
N ARG A 122 0.14 3.09 0.26
CA ARG A 122 -1.22 3.63 0.04
C ARG A 122 -1.80 4.27 1.31
N LEU A 123 -1.42 3.79 2.48
CA LEU A 123 -1.78 4.39 3.77
C LEU A 123 -0.95 5.63 4.12
N GLY A 124 -0.01 6.03 3.27
CA GLY A 124 0.80 7.23 3.47
C GLY A 124 1.93 7.06 4.48
N ASN A 125 2.30 5.83 4.86
CA ASN A 125 3.43 5.61 5.74
C ASN A 125 4.74 5.74 4.95
N PRO A 126 5.63 6.68 5.31
CA PRO A 126 6.89 6.88 4.60
C PRO A 126 7.94 5.80 4.92
N ASN A 127 7.75 5.07 6.03
CA ASN A 127 8.68 4.05 6.49
C ASN A 127 8.42 2.74 5.77
N ARG A 128 9.46 2.18 5.15
CA ARG A 128 9.41 0.84 4.56
C ARG A 128 9.16 -0.20 5.65
N LEU A 129 8.19 -1.09 5.44
CA LEU A 129 7.85 -2.12 6.42
C LEU A 129 8.97 -3.17 6.51
N PHE A 130 9.59 -3.45 5.35
CA PHE A 130 10.64 -4.44 5.18
C PHE A 130 11.89 -3.78 4.57
N PRO A 131 12.81 -3.22 5.38
CA PRO A 131 13.98 -2.49 4.88
C PRO A 131 14.94 -3.35 4.05
N GLN A 132 14.91 -4.68 4.24
CA GLN A 132 15.75 -5.63 3.50
C GLN A 132 15.14 -6.10 2.17
N LEU A 133 13.92 -5.66 1.85
CA LEU A 133 13.20 -6.09 0.67
C LEU A 133 13.59 -5.23 -0.54
N ASP A 134 14.34 -5.80 -1.47
CA ASP A 134 14.64 -5.17 -2.75
C ASP A 134 13.43 -5.37 -3.69
N ASN A 135 12.48 -4.42 -3.63
CA ASN A 135 11.21 -4.48 -4.34
C ASN A 135 11.40 -4.66 -5.85
N ASN A 136 12.41 -4.03 -6.44
CA ASN A 136 12.67 -4.10 -7.87
C ASN A 136 13.09 -5.51 -8.28
N ARG A 137 14.02 -6.11 -7.52
CA ARG A 137 14.48 -7.47 -7.76
C ARG A 137 13.39 -8.52 -7.54
N ILE A 138 12.48 -8.28 -6.59
CA ILE A 138 11.35 -9.18 -6.36
C ILE A 138 10.33 -9.06 -7.49
N LEU A 139 9.97 -7.85 -7.89
CA LEU A 139 9.06 -7.63 -9.00
C LEU A 139 9.58 -8.28 -10.27
N GLU A 140 10.85 -8.08 -10.61
CA GLU A 140 11.45 -8.67 -11.81
C GLU A 140 11.33 -10.20 -11.80
N ARG A 141 11.54 -10.85 -10.65
CA ARG A 141 11.35 -12.31 -10.51
C ARG A 141 9.90 -12.74 -10.65
N ILE A 142 8.95 -11.94 -10.15
CA ILE A 142 7.52 -12.22 -10.27
C ILE A 142 7.10 -12.06 -11.72
N MET A 143 7.47 -10.95 -12.38
CA MET A 143 7.23 -10.71 -13.79
C MET A 143 7.79 -11.83 -14.66
N LYS A 144 9.05 -12.25 -14.42
CA LYS A 144 9.68 -13.36 -15.13
C LYS A 144 8.91 -14.68 -14.95
N ARG A 145 8.56 -15.04 -13.72
CA ARG A 145 7.79 -16.27 -13.44
C ARG A 145 6.41 -16.24 -14.08
N LYS A 146 5.72 -15.10 -14.03
CA LYS A 146 4.40 -14.94 -14.63
C LYS A 146 4.46 -15.02 -16.16
N GLN A 147 5.46 -14.38 -16.77
CA GLN A 147 5.75 -14.50 -18.20
C GLN A 147 6.04 -15.95 -18.61
N GLU A 148 6.81 -16.69 -17.81
CA GLU A 148 7.07 -18.13 -18.04
C GLU A 148 5.81 -18.99 -17.90
N SER A 149 4.88 -18.62 -17.02
CA SER A 149 3.58 -19.31 -16.86
C SER A 149 2.53 -18.93 -17.90
N GLY A 150 2.81 -17.94 -18.77
CA GLY A 150 1.85 -17.42 -19.75
C GLY A 150 0.78 -16.49 -19.15
N GLU A 151 0.93 -16.10 -17.89
CA GLU A 151 0.06 -15.13 -17.22
C GLU A 151 0.66 -13.72 -17.41
N TYR A 152 -0.07 -12.83 -18.08
CA TYR A 152 0.37 -11.45 -18.26
C TYR A 152 -0.20 -10.58 -17.14
N LEU A 153 0.67 -9.83 -16.44
CA LEU A 153 0.23 -8.78 -15.53
C LEU A 153 -0.41 -7.66 -16.34
N ALA A 154 -1.43 -7.02 -15.77
CA ALA A 154 -2.08 -5.88 -16.41
C ALA A 154 -1.03 -4.79 -16.72
N PRO A 155 -0.96 -4.28 -17.96
CA PRO A 155 -0.06 -3.18 -18.29
C PRO A 155 -0.47 -1.96 -17.48
N GLY A 156 0.41 -1.49 -16.58
CA GLY A 156 0.09 -0.44 -15.62
C GLY A 156 0.17 -0.86 -14.15
N VAL A 157 0.67 -2.07 -13.83
CA VAL A 157 1.26 -2.32 -12.51
C VAL A 157 2.58 -1.54 -12.41
N GLU A 158 2.49 -0.21 -12.47
CA GLU A 158 3.48 0.63 -11.82
C GLU A 158 3.33 0.31 -10.35
N LEU A 159 4.29 -0.46 -9.82
CA LEU A 159 4.62 -0.29 -8.41
C LEU A 159 4.60 1.21 -8.15
N VAL A 160 3.98 1.62 -7.05
CA VAL A 160 4.18 2.95 -6.48
C VAL A 160 5.65 3.01 -6.07
N GLY A 161 6.50 3.04 -7.08
CA GLY A 161 7.93 3.00 -7.04
C GLY A 161 8.35 4.37 -6.62
N ASP A 162 9.35 4.40 -5.76
CA ASP A 162 10.02 5.61 -5.33
C ASP A 162 10.66 6.23 -6.59
N SER A 163 9.88 6.89 -7.44
CA SER A 163 10.37 7.92 -8.34
C SER A 163 10.78 9.06 -7.44
N SER A 164 11.92 8.86 -6.76
CA SER A 164 12.80 9.89 -6.22
C SER A 164 12.06 11.20 -5.95
N THR A 165 11.24 11.21 -4.90
CA THR A 165 11.05 12.42 -4.12
C THR A 165 12.41 12.69 -3.49
N GLU A 166 13.27 13.34 -4.27
CA GLU A 166 14.35 14.14 -3.76
C GLU A 166 13.76 14.95 -2.62
N SER A 167 14.26 14.64 -1.44
CA SER A 167 13.90 15.27 -0.19
C SER A 167 14.06 16.78 -0.37
N VAL A 168 12.96 17.46 -0.68
CA VAL A 168 12.82 18.88 -0.34
C VAL A 168 12.70 18.88 1.17
N ALA A 169 13.86 18.76 1.80
CA ALA A 169 14.06 19.08 3.19
C ALA A 169 13.43 20.45 3.40
N MET A 170 12.29 20.47 4.09
CA MET A 170 11.82 21.65 4.79
C MET A 170 12.95 22.03 5.75
N THR A 171 13.85 22.89 5.29
CA THR A 171 14.76 23.63 6.15
C THR A 171 13.89 24.37 7.16
N ASP A 172 14.17 24.14 8.44
CA ASP A 172 13.71 24.93 9.58
C ASP A 172 13.81 26.43 9.24
N GLY A 173 12.68 27.01 8.88
CA GLY A 173 12.49 28.43 8.77
C GLY A 173 12.21 28.97 10.15
N SER A 174 13.28 29.29 10.87
CA SER A 174 13.30 30.14 12.07
C SER A 174 12.21 31.20 12.00
N THR A 175 11.27 31.12 12.94
CA THR A 175 10.25 32.13 13.22
C THR A 175 10.90 33.49 13.46
N PRO A 176 10.67 34.53 12.62
CA PRO A 176 10.74 35.90 13.10
C PRO A 176 9.33 36.28 13.58
N ALA A 177 9.24 36.69 14.85
CA ALA A 177 8.03 37.24 15.43
C ALA A 177 7.42 38.34 14.52
N PRO A 178 6.11 38.29 14.21
CA PRO A 178 5.46 39.44 13.60
C PRO A 178 5.16 40.48 14.68
N LYS A 179 5.70 41.69 14.47
CA LYS A 179 5.21 42.91 15.12
C LYS A 179 3.71 43.04 14.86
N ALA A 180 3.00 43.42 15.91
CA ALA A 180 1.63 43.84 15.88
C ALA A 180 1.43 44.95 14.84
N THR A 181 0.48 44.74 13.94
CA THR A 181 -0.36 45.80 13.41
C THR A 181 -1.78 45.28 13.46
N GLU A 182 -2.55 45.97 14.28
CA GLU A 182 -3.99 45.89 14.41
C GLU A 182 -4.63 46.06 13.03
N ASP A 183 -5.52 45.15 12.66
CA ASP A 183 -6.78 45.55 12.03
C ASP A 183 -7.83 44.47 12.32
N ALA A 184 -8.83 44.90 13.06
CA ALA A 184 -9.97 44.13 13.49
C ALA A 184 -10.96 43.94 12.33
N SER A 185 -11.25 42.69 11.95
CA SER A 185 -12.58 42.33 11.45
C SER A 185 -12.88 40.83 11.63
N SER A 186 -13.98 40.59 12.35
CA SER A 186 -14.77 39.38 12.57
C SER A 186 -14.17 38.00 12.25
N SER A 187 -13.92 37.23 13.30
CA SER A 187 -13.73 35.78 13.30
C SER A 187 -15.04 35.04 12.99
N ARG A 188 -15.39 34.91 11.71
CA ARG A 188 -16.16 33.73 11.26
C ARG A 188 -15.16 32.60 10.99
N PRO A 189 -15.42 31.35 11.42
CA PRO A 189 -14.58 30.24 11.01
C PRO A 189 -14.60 30.17 9.48
N LYS A 190 -13.42 30.37 8.86
CA LYS A 190 -13.26 30.30 7.41
C LYS A 190 -13.86 28.99 6.93
N SER A 191 -14.78 29.06 5.97
CA SER A 191 -15.41 27.88 5.39
C SER A 191 -14.32 26.95 4.85
N VAL A 192 -14.52 25.64 4.95
CA VAL A 192 -13.60 24.63 4.36
C VAL A 192 -13.29 24.96 2.89
N TRP A 193 -14.28 25.49 2.17
CA TRP A 193 -14.12 25.94 0.78
C TRP A 193 -13.23 27.17 0.60
N GLU A 194 -13.18 28.04 1.60
CA GLU A 194 -12.34 29.23 1.60
C GLU A 194 -10.88 28.86 1.90
N ALA A 195 -10.66 27.91 2.83
CA ALA A 195 -9.36 27.32 3.07
C ALA A 195 -8.81 26.57 1.83
N ILE A 196 -9.66 25.83 1.11
CA ILE A 196 -9.27 25.17 -0.14
C ILE A 196 -8.92 26.21 -1.23
N ARG A 197 -9.67 27.31 -1.34
CA ARG A 197 -9.38 28.38 -2.31
C ARG A 197 -8.08 29.11 -2.00
N GLU A 198 -7.81 29.39 -0.73
CA GLU A 198 -6.58 30.04 -0.27
C GLU A 198 -5.35 29.12 -0.49
N ALA A 199 -5.49 27.81 -0.21
CA ALA A 199 -4.45 26.81 -0.48
C ALA A 199 -4.18 26.63 -1.98
N ASN A 200 -5.21 26.59 -2.82
CA ASN A 200 -5.05 26.51 -4.28
C ASN A 200 -4.42 27.79 -4.84
N ALA A 201 -4.83 28.97 -4.37
CA ALA A 201 -4.26 30.25 -4.80
C ALA A 201 -2.75 30.33 -4.50
N GLN A 202 -2.32 29.84 -3.32
CA GLN A 202 -0.90 29.77 -2.95
C GLN A 202 -0.11 28.75 -3.80
N ASN A 203 -0.75 27.71 -4.33
CA ASN A 203 -0.11 26.71 -5.18
C ASN A 203 -0.11 27.06 -6.69
N THR A 204 -0.86 28.07 -7.14
CA THR A 204 -0.92 28.48 -8.56
C THR A 204 0.42 28.89 -9.16
N GLY A 205 1.42 29.23 -8.33
CA GLY A 205 2.78 29.55 -8.79
C GLY A 205 3.77 28.38 -8.79
N LYS A 206 3.40 27.23 -8.19
CA LYS A 206 4.22 26.02 -8.21
C LYS A 206 3.74 25.17 -9.38
N ARG A 207 4.67 24.68 -10.21
CA ARG A 207 4.34 23.83 -11.37
C ARG A 207 3.46 22.67 -10.90
N SER A 208 2.25 22.58 -11.44
CA SER A 208 1.33 21.50 -11.12
C SER A 208 1.99 20.16 -11.46
N SER A 209 1.83 19.14 -10.60
CA SER A 209 2.32 17.79 -10.89
C SER A 209 1.79 17.25 -12.23
N TRP A 210 0.61 17.72 -12.64
CA TRP A 210 0.02 17.45 -13.95
C TRP A 210 0.78 18.10 -15.12
N ASP A 211 1.32 19.30 -14.93
CA ASP A 211 2.14 19.96 -15.95
C ASP A 211 3.51 19.31 -16.05
N GLU A 212 4.09 18.83 -14.94
CA GLU A 212 5.34 18.05 -14.98
C GLU A 212 5.16 16.74 -15.75
N LEU A 213 4.05 16.04 -15.53
CA LEU A 213 3.72 14.82 -16.27
C LEU A 213 3.57 15.11 -17.77
N ARG A 214 2.84 16.18 -18.13
CA ARG A 214 2.66 16.58 -19.53
C ARG A 214 3.99 16.98 -20.17
N GLN A 215 4.83 17.73 -19.45
CA GLN A 215 6.13 18.16 -19.93
C GLN A 215 7.10 16.99 -20.10
N ARG A 216 7.00 15.95 -19.25
CA ARG A 216 7.77 14.71 -19.39
C ARG A 216 7.35 13.94 -20.64
N TYR A 217 6.04 13.79 -20.84
CA TYR A 217 5.48 13.19 -22.06
C TYR A 217 5.88 13.94 -23.33
N GLU A 218 5.89 15.28 -23.30
CA GLU A 218 6.33 16.09 -24.43
C GLU A 218 7.82 15.92 -24.72
N ARG A 219 8.68 15.84 -23.69
CA ARG A 219 10.11 15.59 -23.88
C ARG A 219 10.39 14.22 -24.48
N GLU A 220 9.73 13.18 -23.99
CA GLU A 220 9.88 11.82 -24.54
C GLU A 220 9.47 11.76 -26.02
N ARG A 221 8.35 12.40 -26.38
CA ARG A 221 7.90 12.48 -27.78
C ARG A 221 8.86 13.23 -28.70
N VAL A 222 9.50 14.30 -28.21
CA VAL A 222 10.47 15.07 -28.99
C VAL A 222 11.76 14.26 -29.20
N SER A 223 12.24 13.56 -28.16
CA SER A 223 13.41 12.68 -28.27
C SER A 223 13.19 11.52 -29.24
N GLU A 224 12.00 10.91 -29.25
CA GLU A 224 11.65 9.82 -30.18
C GLU A 224 11.63 10.31 -31.64
N ARG A 225 11.06 11.50 -31.91
CA ARG A 225 11.08 12.10 -33.27
C ARG A 225 12.48 12.42 -33.79
N VAL A 226 13.37 12.89 -32.93
CA VAL A 226 14.75 13.23 -33.31
C VAL A 226 15.55 11.97 -33.66
N HIS A 227 15.26 10.84 -33.01
CA HIS A 227 15.95 9.57 -33.30
C HIS A 227 15.54 8.97 -34.65
N VAL A 228 14.27 9.13 -35.05
CA VAL A 228 13.75 8.64 -36.35
C VAL A 228 14.30 9.43 -37.55
N GLN A 229 14.74 10.68 -37.36
CA GLN A 229 15.18 11.53 -38.45
C GLN A 229 16.67 11.35 -38.85
N SER A 230 17.46 10.61 -38.06
CA SER A 230 18.91 10.45 -38.31
C SER A 230 19.31 9.15 -39.02
N GLN A 231 18.36 8.27 -39.37
CA GLN A 231 18.62 7.09 -40.21
C GLN A 231 17.84 7.22 -41.53
N GLY A 232 18.48 7.80 -42.54
CA GLY A 232 17.96 7.81 -43.90
C GLY A 232 18.12 6.45 -44.58
N SER A 233 17.01 5.86 -45.02
CA SER A 233 16.75 5.34 -46.38
C SER A 233 15.46 4.49 -46.42
N MET A 234 14.55 4.92 -47.31
CA MET A 234 13.28 4.34 -47.82
C MET A 234 13.13 2.79 -47.79
N PRO A 235 11.89 2.23 -47.72
CA PRO A 235 10.77 2.53 -48.64
C PRO A 235 9.43 2.92 -48.00
N SER A 236 8.64 3.59 -48.84
CA SER A 236 7.40 4.32 -48.56
C SER A 236 6.17 3.41 -48.47
N ASP A 237 6.03 2.62 -47.41
CA ASP A 237 4.77 1.89 -47.12
C ASP A 237 4.46 1.79 -45.62
N LEU A 238 5.03 2.67 -44.79
CA LEU A 238 4.58 2.84 -43.40
C LEU A 238 3.53 3.95 -43.38
N GLU A 239 2.30 3.60 -43.72
CA GLU A 239 1.13 4.39 -43.33
C GLU A 239 1.21 4.62 -41.83
N ASP A 240 1.34 5.90 -41.44
CA ASP A 240 1.46 6.32 -40.05
C ASP A 240 0.28 5.74 -39.26
N PRO A 241 0.50 4.89 -38.23
CA PRO A 241 -0.57 4.20 -37.51
C PRO A 241 -1.59 5.15 -36.86
N ARG A 242 -1.28 6.45 -36.81
CA ARG A 242 -2.21 7.51 -36.41
C ARG A 242 -3.25 7.82 -37.47
N VAL A 243 -2.89 7.78 -38.75
CA VAL A 243 -3.79 8.06 -39.87
C VAL A 243 -4.81 6.92 -40.02
N THR A 244 -4.37 5.67 -39.83
CA THR A 244 -5.26 4.50 -39.83
C THR A 244 -6.23 4.52 -38.64
N ALA A 245 -5.73 4.78 -37.42
CA ALA A 245 -6.59 4.89 -36.24
C ALA A 245 -7.60 6.04 -36.33
N GLN A 246 -7.24 7.16 -36.98
CA GLN A 246 -8.15 8.28 -37.16
C GLN A 246 -9.23 7.98 -38.21
N ALA A 247 -8.87 7.29 -39.31
CA ALA A 247 -9.82 6.82 -40.30
C ALA A 247 -10.83 5.81 -39.71
N GLU A 248 -10.39 4.91 -38.84
CA GLU A 248 -11.28 3.97 -38.14
C GLU A 248 -12.26 4.69 -37.22
N PHE A 249 -11.80 5.72 -36.48
CA PHE A 249 -12.67 6.50 -35.60
C PHE A 249 -13.74 7.27 -36.39
N ASP A 250 -13.36 7.89 -37.51
CA ASP A 250 -14.29 8.59 -38.38
C ASP A 250 -15.31 7.64 -39.01
N ALA A 251 -14.88 6.43 -39.41
CA ALA A 251 -15.76 5.40 -39.95
C ALA A 251 -16.82 4.93 -38.92
N ILE A 252 -16.45 4.79 -37.65
CA ILE A 252 -17.38 4.42 -36.58
C ILE A 252 -18.42 5.54 -36.34
N LEU A 253 -17.99 6.80 -36.30
CA LEU A 253 -18.89 7.95 -36.15
C LEU A 253 -19.86 8.10 -37.33
N GLU A 254 -19.41 7.81 -38.54
CA GLU A 254 -20.26 7.87 -39.73
C GLU A 254 -21.27 6.72 -39.75
N ALA A 255 -20.88 5.52 -39.29
CA ALA A 255 -21.80 4.40 -39.08
C ALA A 255 -22.89 4.72 -38.05
N GLU A 256 -22.53 5.38 -36.94
CA GLU A 256 -23.49 5.80 -35.91
C GLU A 256 -24.46 6.87 -36.45
N ARG A 257 -23.97 7.87 -37.19
CA ARG A 257 -24.83 8.88 -37.83
C ARG A 257 -25.77 8.29 -38.87
N LYS A 258 -25.34 7.26 -39.60
CA LYS A 258 -26.15 6.57 -40.60
C LYS A 258 -27.23 5.72 -39.94
N ALA A 259 -26.90 5.04 -38.82
CA ALA A 259 -27.86 4.28 -38.03
C ALA A 259 -28.92 5.18 -37.35
N ALA A 260 -28.57 6.41 -36.96
CA ALA A 260 -29.51 7.36 -36.36
C ALA A 260 -30.47 8.03 -37.36
N ARG A 261 -30.25 7.88 -38.68
CA ARG A 261 -31.05 8.50 -39.75
C ARG A 261 -31.89 7.51 -40.56
N GLY A 262 -31.75 6.20 -40.33
CA GLY A 262 -32.56 5.14 -40.93
C GLY A 262 -33.56 4.59 -39.94
#